data_AF-A0AAC9AEG1-F1
#
_entry.id   AF-A0AAC9AEG1-F1
#
_cell.length_a   1.000
_cell.length_b   1.000
_cell.length_c   1.000
_cell.angle_alpha   90.00
_cell.angle_beta   90.00
_cell.angle_gamma   90.00
#
_symmetry.space_group_name_H-M   'P 1'
#
loop_
_entity.id
_entity.type
_entity.pdbx_description
1 polymer ?
#
loop_
_entity_poly.entity_id
_entity_poly.type
_entity_poly.pdbx_seq_one_letter_code
_entity_poly.pdbx_strand_id
1 'polypeptide(L)'
;MNINRTKADSTIQDYQSRVATLTKRCGLEINDENYYKKLVEQLLSEKSQISTSTWRKKKAALVWYLEKNNIQHLADSLLAISSEGAIKKPNKTSACKKKHLTKKEEDTIRQELETLHDVGDFWGLQLLPITELILTTGLRPIEMKAAKLYINQQELHSEIQEHLGHYSGSYPVLKIRNAKNTNGRSFGEFRFVDLSEVSQRSILAIRLALLHVNKARTTENDSVSFEDYYEVLRKAFSRLVNRLFSDKRKKISLYTYRHQCIANLKSAKTPLSHIAAIVGHGNDLTASEHYGKGRFGRGDAGLVKANTIDVGKVKLLFDKKVNKNFQPTQN
;
A
#
# COMPACT_ATOMS: atom_id res chain seq x y z
N MET A 1 5.03 28.21 15.01
CA MET A 1 5.22 28.13 13.55
C MET A 1 4.47 26.92 13.01
N ASN A 2 3.28 27.14 12.44
CA ASN A 2 2.48 26.09 11.81
C ASN A 2 3.13 25.74 10.46
N ILE A 3 3.77 24.58 10.38
CA ILE A 3 4.24 24.02 9.11
C ILE A 3 3.00 23.75 8.26
N ASN A 4 2.73 24.64 7.30
CA ASN A 4 1.74 24.41 6.25
C ASN A 4 2.16 23.16 5.47
N ARG A 5 1.68 21.99 5.92
CA ARG A 5 1.77 20.76 5.15
C ARG A 5 0.91 20.95 3.92
N THR A 6 1.54 21.16 2.76
CA THR A 6 0.87 21.18 1.47
C THR A 6 0.11 19.85 1.31
N LYS A 7 -1.22 19.91 1.41
CA LYS A 7 -2.08 18.74 1.26
C LYS A 7 -2.17 18.46 -0.24
N ALA A 8 -1.84 17.25 -0.67
CA ALA A 8 -2.02 16.84 -2.07
C ALA A 8 -3.51 16.93 -2.47
N ASP A 9 -3.81 17.23 -3.73
CA ASP A 9 -5.19 17.39 -4.24
C ASP A 9 -6.07 16.17 -3.95
N SER A 10 -5.51 14.97 -4.07
CA SER A 10 -6.18 13.73 -3.69
C SER A 10 -6.61 13.70 -2.23
N THR A 11 -5.85 14.30 -1.31
CA THR A 11 -6.20 14.40 0.12
C THR A 11 -7.34 15.39 0.34
N ILE A 12 -7.37 16.48 -0.43
CA ILE A 12 -8.45 17.48 -0.39
C ILE A 12 -9.76 16.85 -0.88
N GLN A 13 -9.74 16.15 -2.00
CA GLN A 13 -10.89 15.39 -2.52
C GLN A 13 -11.39 14.36 -1.49
N ASP A 14 -10.46 13.65 -0.86
CA ASP A 14 -10.74 12.68 0.20
C ASP A 14 -11.40 13.33 1.44
N TYR A 15 -11.05 14.57 1.76
CA TYR A 15 -11.66 15.32 2.86
C TYR A 15 -13.06 15.77 2.49
N GLN A 16 -13.24 16.34 1.29
CA GLN A 16 -14.54 16.76 0.76
C GLN A 16 -15.53 15.58 0.74
N SER A 17 -15.11 14.43 0.22
CA SER A 17 -15.93 13.21 0.17
C SER A 17 -16.38 12.73 1.57
N ARG A 18 -15.50 12.81 2.57
CA ARG A 18 -15.83 12.43 3.95
C ARG A 18 -16.81 13.38 4.61
N VAL A 19 -16.66 14.69 4.36
CA VAL A 19 -17.60 15.70 4.86
C VAL A 19 -18.95 15.50 4.18
N ALA A 20 -19.01 15.38 2.85
CA ALA A 20 -20.25 15.12 2.12
C ALA A 20 -20.97 13.86 2.61
N THR A 21 -20.22 12.79 2.91
CA THR A 21 -20.78 11.56 3.49
C THR A 21 -21.37 11.80 4.88
N LEU A 22 -20.70 12.61 5.72
CA LEU A 22 -21.19 12.96 7.05
C LEU A 22 -22.45 13.81 6.96
N THR A 23 -22.43 14.86 6.13
CA THR A 23 -23.57 15.73 5.82
C THR A 23 -24.80 14.92 5.38
N LYS A 24 -24.63 14.04 4.39
CA LYS A 24 -25.71 13.17 3.90
C LYS A 24 -26.25 12.25 4.98
N ARG A 25 -25.39 11.71 5.84
CA ARG A 25 -25.80 10.81 6.94
C ARG A 25 -26.60 11.55 8.01
N CYS A 26 -26.27 12.82 8.26
CA CYS A 26 -27.03 13.67 9.17
C CYS A 26 -28.35 14.20 8.57
N GLY A 27 -28.57 14.02 7.26
CA GLY A 27 -29.68 14.65 6.55
C GLY A 27 -29.57 16.18 6.56
N LEU A 28 -28.36 16.73 6.59
CA LEU A 28 -28.12 18.16 6.65
C LEU A 28 -27.96 18.78 5.26
N GLU A 29 -28.41 20.02 5.13
CA GLU A 29 -28.06 20.92 4.04
C GLU A 29 -27.10 22.01 4.53
N ILE A 30 -26.29 22.56 3.62
CA ILE A 30 -25.27 23.57 3.96
C ILE A 30 -25.87 24.81 4.64
N ASN A 31 -27.12 25.12 4.33
CA ASN A 31 -27.84 26.29 4.84
C ASN A 31 -28.58 26.02 6.16
N ASP A 32 -28.51 24.80 6.68
CA ASP A 32 -29.18 24.47 7.93
C ASP A 32 -28.62 25.28 9.09
N GLU A 33 -29.52 25.73 9.97
CA GLU A 33 -29.11 26.37 11.21
C GLU A 33 -28.21 25.42 12.02
N ASN A 34 -27.10 25.97 12.53
CA ASN A 34 -26.09 25.23 13.28
C ASN A 34 -25.43 24.08 12.50
N TYR A 35 -25.44 24.11 11.15
CA TYR A 35 -24.85 23.08 10.27
C TYR A 35 -23.48 22.56 10.76
N TYR A 36 -22.52 23.46 10.98
CA TYR A 36 -21.18 23.09 11.41
C TYR A 36 -21.14 22.43 12.80
N LYS A 37 -21.97 22.92 13.72
CA LYS A 37 -22.08 22.37 15.08
C LYS A 37 -22.68 20.95 15.03
N LYS A 38 -23.75 20.76 14.26
CA LYS A 38 -24.40 19.46 14.06
C LYS A 38 -23.44 18.43 13.44
N LEU A 39 -22.58 18.83 12.51
CA LEU A 39 -21.53 17.95 11.97
C LEU A 39 -20.51 17.50 13.03
N VAL A 40 -20.08 18.42 13.90
CA VAL A 40 -19.15 18.12 15.00
C VAL A 40 -19.80 17.17 16.00
N GLU A 41 -21.04 17.46 16.42
CA GLU A 41 -21.83 16.63 17.33
C GLU A 41 -22.03 15.21 16.77
N GLN A 42 -22.39 15.09 15.48
CA GLN A 42 -22.50 13.79 14.85
C GLN A 42 -21.18 13.03 14.85
N LEU A 43 -20.06 13.70 14.51
CA LEU A 43 -18.78 13.02 14.52
C LEU A 43 -18.48 12.48 15.92
N LEU A 44 -18.72 13.29 16.97
CA LEU A 44 -18.50 12.92 18.36
C LEU A 44 -19.38 11.76 18.81
N SER A 45 -20.66 11.73 18.42
CA SER A 45 -21.57 10.62 18.76
C SER A 45 -21.11 9.29 18.15
N GLU A 46 -20.48 9.32 16.97
CA GLU A 46 -19.93 8.14 16.32
C GLU A 46 -18.58 7.66 16.92
N LYS A 47 -17.93 8.44 17.78
CA LYS A 47 -16.55 8.18 18.24
C LYS A 47 -16.38 6.79 18.83
N SER A 48 -17.31 6.38 19.70
CA SER A 48 -17.31 5.06 20.36
C SER A 48 -17.63 3.90 19.43
N GLN A 49 -18.16 4.19 18.23
CA GLN A 49 -18.61 3.19 17.25
C GLN A 49 -17.61 2.97 16.11
N ILE A 50 -16.61 3.84 15.97
CA ILE A 50 -15.65 3.80 14.87
C ILE A 50 -14.23 3.55 15.36
N SER A 51 -13.39 3.05 14.43
CA SER A 51 -12.01 2.77 14.75
C SER A 51 -11.20 4.03 15.03
N THR A 52 -10.15 3.94 15.83
CA THR A 52 -9.19 5.04 16.07
C THR A 52 -8.66 5.65 14.77
N SER A 53 -8.42 4.82 13.74
CA SER A 53 -7.96 5.29 12.42
C SER A 53 -9.06 6.04 11.65
N THR A 54 -10.28 5.51 11.67
CA THR A 54 -11.45 6.15 11.04
C THR A 54 -11.75 7.49 11.70
N TRP A 55 -11.74 7.53 13.04
CA TRP A 55 -11.89 8.75 13.84
C TRP A 55 -10.89 9.81 13.42
N ARG A 56 -9.59 9.49 13.42
CA ARG A 56 -8.53 10.42 13.03
C ARG A 56 -8.73 11.00 11.63
N LYS A 57 -9.16 10.18 10.67
CA LYS A 57 -9.41 10.62 9.29
C LYS A 57 -10.62 11.54 9.19
N LYS A 58 -11.75 11.16 9.81
CA LYS A 58 -12.96 11.99 9.83
C LYS A 58 -12.71 13.32 10.54
N LYS A 59 -12.04 13.28 11.69
CA LYS A 59 -11.60 14.46 12.44
C LYS A 59 -10.74 15.38 11.57
N ALA A 60 -9.69 14.86 10.92
CA ALA A 60 -8.83 15.68 10.07
C ALA A 60 -9.57 16.31 8.89
N ALA A 61 -10.52 15.59 8.28
CA ALA A 61 -11.36 16.11 7.21
C ALA A 61 -12.29 17.23 7.69
N LEU A 62 -12.94 17.03 8.85
CA LEU A 62 -13.87 18.01 9.40
C LEU A 62 -13.14 19.26 9.93
N VAL A 63 -12.01 19.11 10.61
CA VAL A 63 -11.16 20.24 11.03
C VAL A 63 -10.77 21.08 9.83
N TRP A 64 -10.27 20.45 8.75
CA TRP A 64 -9.91 21.20 7.54
C TRP A 64 -11.11 21.92 6.92
N TYR A 65 -12.28 21.29 6.92
CA TYR A 65 -13.49 21.90 6.37
C TYR A 65 -13.98 23.08 7.23
N LEU A 66 -13.86 23.00 8.55
CA LEU A 66 -14.16 24.10 9.47
C LEU A 66 -13.18 25.27 9.28
N GLU A 67 -11.88 24.98 9.21
CA GLU A 67 -10.83 25.98 8.92
C GLU A 67 -11.10 26.70 7.58
N LYS A 68 -11.42 25.93 6.52
CA LYS A 68 -11.71 26.49 5.19
C LYS A 68 -12.93 27.42 5.18
N ASN A 69 -13.91 27.17 6.05
CA ASN A 69 -15.12 27.99 6.18
C ASN A 69 -15.04 29.01 7.32
N ASN A 70 -13.84 29.29 7.85
CA ASN A 70 -13.59 30.27 8.92
C ASN A 70 -14.30 29.97 10.25
N ILE A 71 -14.61 28.71 10.55
CA ILE A 71 -15.26 28.29 11.80
C ILE A 71 -14.21 27.81 12.81
N GLN A 72 -13.29 28.72 13.19
CA GLN A 72 -12.07 28.37 13.94
C GLN A 72 -12.36 27.78 15.33
N HIS A 73 -13.33 28.32 16.07
CA HIS A 73 -13.65 27.87 17.44
C HIS A 73 -14.03 26.37 17.49
N LEU A 74 -14.79 25.87 16.51
CA LEU A 74 -15.13 24.45 16.41
C LEU A 74 -13.93 23.61 15.96
N ALA A 75 -13.10 24.14 15.05
CA ALA A 75 -11.90 23.46 14.59
C ALA A 75 -10.94 23.21 15.75
N ASP A 76 -10.68 24.22 16.57
CA ASP A 76 -9.81 24.15 17.75
C ASP A 76 -10.38 23.20 18.81
N SER A 77 -11.68 23.32 19.09
CA SER A 77 -12.38 22.41 20.02
C SER A 77 -12.26 20.96 19.58
N LEU A 78 -12.49 20.68 18.29
CA LEU A 78 -12.38 19.33 17.75
C LEU A 78 -10.92 18.84 17.72
N LEU A 79 -9.96 19.72 17.44
CA LEU A 79 -8.51 19.44 17.48
C LEU A 79 -8.03 19.03 18.87
N ALA A 80 -8.54 19.63 19.94
CA ALA A 80 -8.21 19.28 21.32
C ALA A 80 -8.67 17.86 21.72
N ILE A 81 -9.72 17.34 21.09
CA ILE A 81 -10.29 16.03 21.46
C ILE A 81 -9.35 14.88 21.09
N SER A 82 -8.91 14.13 22.09
CA SER A 82 -8.03 12.97 21.89
C SER A 82 -8.73 11.83 21.14
N SER A 83 -7.96 10.83 20.69
CA SER A 83 -8.52 9.62 20.08
C SER A 83 -9.00 8.57 21.09
N GLU A 84 -8.97 8.88 22.38
CA GLU A 84 -9.45 8.02 23.46
C GLU A 84 -10.97 7.81 23.39
N GLY A 85 -11.45 6.62 23.74
CA GLY A 85 -12.85 6.23 23.57
C GLY A 85 -13.22 5.72 22.17
N ALA A 86 -12.33 5.83 21.17
CA ALA A 86 -12.54 5.18 19.87
C ALA A 86 -12.11 3.70 19.87
N ILE A 87 -12.75 2.87 19.04
CA ILE A 87 -12.50 1.43 19.00
C ILE A 87 -11.07 1.13 18.52
N LYS A 88 -10.26 0.49 19.38
CA LYS A 88 -8.86 0.13 19.04
C LYS A 88 -8.77 -1.00 17.99
N LYS A 89 -9.74 -1.93 17.94
CA LYS A 89 -9.79 -3.06 17.01
C LYS A 89 -11.17 -3.21 16.35
N PRO A 90 -11.45 -2.52 15.24
CA PRO A 90 -12.69 -2.74 14.51
C PRO A 90 -12.70 -4.11 13.83
N ASN A 91 -13.81 -4.84 13.92
CA ASN A 91 -14.02 -6.12 13.20
C ASN A 91 -14.38 -5.92 11.71
N LYS A 92 -14.51 -4.66 11.23
CA LYS A 92 -15.07 -4.33 9.89
C LYS A 92 -14.08 -3.74 8.87
N THR A 93 -12.79 -3.58 9.17
CA THR A 93 -11.84 -2.84 8.29
C THR A 93 -10.74 -3.73 7.71
N SER A 94 -9.68 -3.13 7.12
CA SER A 94 -8.49 -3.80 6.60
C SER A 94 -7.82 -4.79 7.57
N ALA A 95 -8.19 -4.78 8.85
CA ALA A 95 -7.91 -5.83 9.83
C ALA A 95 -8.36 -7.23 9.36
N CYS A 96 -9.39 -7.33 8.52
CA CYS A 96 -9.86 -8.58 7.93
C CYS A 96 -9.01 -9.03 6.72
N LYS A 97 -8.08 -8.22 6.20
CA LYS A 97 -7.20 -8.69 5.13
C LYS A 97 -6.16 -9.64 5.71
N LYS A 98 -5.96 -10.78 5.05
CA LYS A 98 -4.92 -11.72 5.44
C LYS A 98 -3.54 -11.09 5.19
N LYS A 99 -2.60 -11.34 6.10
CA LYS A 99 -1.23 -10.77 6.09
C LYS A 99 -0.14 -11.79 5.69
N HIS A 100 -0.54 -12.91 5.10
CA HIS A 100 0.33 -13.94 4.54
C HIS A 100 -0.53 -14.91 3.72
N LEU A 101 0.09 -15.69 2.85
CA LEU A 101 -0.48 -16.83 2.15
C LEU A 101 0.16 -18.11 2.69
N THR A 102 -0.67 -19.11 3.00
CA THR A 102 -0.17 -20.48 3.15
C THR A 102 0.25 -21.02 1.78
N LYS A 103 1.15 -22.02 1.76
CA LYS A 103 1.61 -22.64 0.51
C LYS A 103 0.44 -23.20 -0.30
N LYS A 104 -0.44 -23.96 0.35
CA LYS A 104 -1.68 -24.48 -0.25
C LYS A 104 -2.56 -23.37 -0.87
N GLU A 105 -2.78 -22.26 -0.18
CA GLU A 105 -3.58 -21.16 -0.74
C GLU A 105 -2.97 -20.55 -1.98
N GLU A 106 -1.66 -20.30 -1.95
CA GLU A 106 -0.96 -19.73 -3.10
C GLU A 106 -0.96 -20.69 -4.27
N ASP A 107 -0.66 -21.97 -4.04
CA ASP A 107 -0.63 -23.00 -5.08
C ASP A 107 -2.03 -23.20 -5.68
N THR A 108 -3.09 -23.24 -4.87
CA THR A 108 -4.47 -23.33 -5.37
C THR A 108 -4.85 -22.11 -6.21
N ILE A 109 -4.52 -20.88 -5.77
CA ILE A 109 -4.80 -19.68 -6.56
C ILE A 109 -3.99 -19.68 -7.85
N ARG A 110 -2.70 -20.03 -7.78
CA ARG A 110 -1.81 -20.07 -8.94
C ARG A 110 -2.31 -21.09 -9.96
N GLN A 111 -2.61 -22.31 -9.54
CA GLN A 111 -3.10 -23.36 -10.43
C GLN A 111 -4.40 -22.96 -11.15
N GLU A 112 -5.34 -22.34 -10.43
CA GLU A 112 -6.58 -21.84 -11.04
C GLU A 112 -6.29 -20.72 -12.06
N LEU A 113 -5.39 -19.80 -11.74
CA LEU A 113 -4.98 -18.73 -12.66
C LEU A 113 -4.22 -19.27 -13.89
N GLU A 114 -3.41 -20.32 -13.72
CA GLU A 114 -2.75 -21.03 -14.81
C GLU A 114 -3.79 -21.72 -15.71
N THR A 115 -4.77 -22.43 -15.15
CA THR A 115 -5.86 -23.04 -15.93
C THR A 115 -6.64 -22.00 -16.73
N LEU A 116 -6.98 -20.85 -16.12
CA LEU A 116 -7.63 -19.74 -16.81
C LEU A 116 -6.74 -19.15 -17.91
N HIS A 117 -5.46 -18.97 -17.63
CA HIS A 117 -4.48 -18.48 -18.61
C HIS A 117 -4.39 -19.42 -19.83
N ASP A 118 -4.33 -20.73 -19.59
CA ASP A 118 -4.14 -21.74 -20.65
C ASP A 118 -5.34 -21.83 -21.61
N VAL A 119 -6.55 -21.54 -21.13
CA VAL A 119 -7.75 -21.44 -21.98
C VAL A 119 -7.95 -20.04 -22.58
N GLY A 120 -7.01 -19.12 -22.37
CA GLY A 120 -7.07 -17.75 -22.90
C GLY A 120 -8.08 -16.84 -22.20
N ASP A 121 -8.50 -17.17 -20.96
CA ASP A 121 -9.38 -16.30 -20.18
C ASP A 121 -8.68 -14.97 -19.88
N PHE A 122 -9.42 -13.87 -20.10
CA PHE A 122 -8.93 -12.52 -19.90
C PHE A 122 -8.38 -12.31 -18.49
N TRP A 123 -9.05 -12.82 -17.44
CA TRP A 123 -8.59 -12.61 -16.07
C TRP A 123 -7.41 -13.51 -15.71
N GLY A 124 -7.35 -14.73 -16.24
CA GLY A 124 -6.18 -15.60 -16.15
C GLY A 124 -4.91 -14.94 -16.70
N LEU A 125 -5.00 -14.44 -17.94
CA LEU A 125 -3.92 -13.72 -18.63
C LEU A 125 -3.40 -12.53 -17.83
N GLN A 126 -4.28 -11.82 -17.13
CA GLN A 126 -3.94 -10.58 -16.43
C GLN A 126 -3.49 -10.85 -14.98
N LEU A 127 -4.23 -11.67 -14.22
CA LEU A 127 -4.01 -11.86 -12.79
C LEU A 127 -2.82 -12.77 -12.48
N LEU A 128 -2.53 -13.75 -13.32
CA LEU A 128 -1.38 -14.64 -13.12
C LEU A 128 -0.06 -13.84 -13.05
N PRO A 129 0.33 -13.06 -14.09
CA PRO A 129 1.57 -12.28 -14.02
C PRO A 129 1.51 -11.17 -12.96
N ILE A 130 0.34 -10.57 -12.68
CA ILE A 130 0.21 -9.51 -11.66
C ILE A 130 0.44 -10.05 -10.24
N THR A 131 -0.11 -11.22 -9.92
CA THR A 131 0.11 -11.83 -8.60
C THR A 131 1.57 -12.20 -8.41
N GLU A 132 2.23 -12.72 -9.44
CA GLU A 132 3.67 -13.02 -9.44
C GLU A 132 4.52 -11.74 -9.29
N LEU A 133 4.21 -10.68 -10.03
CA LEU A 133 4.89 -9.38 -9.92
C LEU A 133 4.85 -8.85 -8.47
N ILE A 134 3.68 -8.89 -7.81
CA ILE A 134 3.51 -8.39 -6.44
C ILE A 134 4.20 -9.33 -5.43
N LEU A 135 4.14 -10.64 -5.63
CA LEU A 135 4.78 -11.63 -4.76
C LEU A 135 6.30 -11.50 -4.77
N THR A 136 6.87 -11.29 -5.94
CA THR A 136 8.31 -11.27 -6.15
C THR A 136 8.93 -9.96 -5.69
N THR A 137 8.33 -8.83 -6.09
CA THR A 137 8.93 -7.50 -5.87
C THR A 137 8.38 -6.76 -4.65
N GLY A 138 7.24 -7.23 -4.13
CA GLY A 138 6.57 -6.60 -3.01
C GLY A 138 6.00 -5.23 -3.33
N LEU A 139 5.91 -4.78 -4.59
CA LEU A 139 5.38 -3.45 -4.90
C LEU A 139 3.90 -3.28 -4.50
N ARG A 140 3.46 -2.05 -4.26
CA ARG A 140 2.03 -1.78 -4.03
C ARG A 140 1.33 -1.81 -5.38
N PRO A 141 0.06 -2.25 -5.46
CA PRO A 141 -0.66 -2.26 -6.72
C PRO A 141 -0.68 -0.89 -7.43
N ILE A 142 -0.89 0.20 -6.69
CA ILE A 142 -0.88 1.57 -7.24
C ILE A 142 0.49 2.00 -7.81
N GLU A 143 1.57 1.31 -7.46
CA GLU A 143 2.91 1.60 -7.96
C GLU A 143 3.19 0.92 -9.31
N MET A 144 2.34 -0.03 -9.75
CA MET A 144 2.56 -0.79 -10.99
C MET A 144 2.58 0.11 -12.22
N LYS A 145 1.67 1.10 -12.29
CA LYS A 145 1.53 2.04 -13.42
C LYS A 145 2.81 2.79 -13.78
N ALA A 146 3.64 3.08 -12.79
CA ALA A 146 4.87 3.86 -12.95
C ALA A 146 6.13 3.00 -12.84
N ALA A 147 5.99 1.67 -12.75
CA ALA A 147 7.12 0.77 -12.64
C ALA A 147 7.72 0.48 -14.02
N LYS A 148 9.05 0.46 -14.10
CA LYS A 148 9.80 0.19 -15.33
C LYS A 148 10.90 -0.83 -15.08
N LEU A 149 10.96 -1.84 -15.95
CA LEU A 149 11.97 -2.91 -15.92
C LEU A 149 13.09 -2.53 -16.91
N TYR A 150 14.33 -2.62 -16.44
CA TYR A 150 15.53 -2.48 -17.28
C TYR A 150 16.31 -3.78 -17.21
N ILE A 151 16.64 -4.34 -18.37
CA ILE A 151 17.31 -5.65 -18.49
C ILE A 151 18.82 -5.51 -18.37
N ASN A 152 19.37 -4.35 -18.71
CA ASN A 152 20.80 -4.08 -18.68
C ASN A 152 21.07 -2.59 -18.38
N GLN A 153 22.35 -2.27 -18.26
CA GLN A 153 22.83 -0.94 -17.97
C GLN A 153 22.50 0.07 -19.08
N GLN A 154 22.59 -0.34 -20.35
CA GLN A 154 22.33 0.52 -21.49
C GLN A 154 20.88 1.01 -21.53
N GLU A 155 19.91 0.12 -21.26
CA GLU A 155 18.49 0.46 -21.17
C GLU A 155 18.19 1.47 -20.06
N LEU A 156 18.90 1.39 -18.93
CA LEU A 156 18.74 2.35 -17.84
C LEU A 156 19.34 3.71 -18.21
N HIS A 157 20.53 3.72 -18.84
CA HIS A 157 21.25 4.94 -19.22
C HIS A 157 20.51 5.76 -20.27
N SER A 158 19.83 5.12 -21.22
CA SER A 158 19.07 5.83 -22.25
C SER A 158 17.90 6.63 -21.68
N GLU A 159 17.35 6.22 -20.53
CA GLU A 159 16.25 6.93 -19.86
C GLU A 159 16.73 7.86 -18.72
N ILE A 160 17.86 7.55 -18.08
CA ILE A 160 18.37 8.30 -16.93
C ILE A 160 19.83 8.69 -17.20
N GLN A 161 20.04 9.94 -17.62
CA GLN A 161 21.37 10.46 -17.93
C GLN A 161 22.32 10.48 -16.70
N GLU A 162 21.78 10.53 -15.48
CA GLU A 162 22.53 10.64 -14.21
C GLU A 162 22.50 9.31 -13.40
N HIS A 163 22.97 8.20 -13.99
CA HIS A 163 22.82 6.85 -13.42
C HIS A 163 23.73 6.56 -12.21
N LEU A 164 24.94 7.15 -12.15
CA LEU A 164 25.97 6.83 -11.14
C LEU A 164 25.54 7.17 -9.70
N GLY A 165 24.58 8.09 -9.54
CA GLY A 165 24.07 8.48 -8.22
C GLY A 165 22.82 7.73 -7.75
N HIS A 166 22.26 6.83 -8.57
CA HIS A 166 20.91 6.30 -8.34
C HIS A 166 20.82 4.79 -8.20
N TYR A 167 21.67 4.02 -8.89
CA TYR A 167 21.67 2.57 -8.82
C TYR A 167 23.08 1.99 -8.83
N SER A 168 23.34 1.03 -7.95
CA SER A 168 24.64 0.35 -7.83
C SER A 168 24.52 -1.18 -7.73
N GLY A 169 23.36 -1.74 -8.10
CA GLY A 169 23.10 -3.18 -8.07
C GLY A 169 23.36 -3.87 -9.42
N SER A 170 22.94 -5.13 -9.52
CA SER A 170 23.03 -5.94 -10.73
C SER A 170 21.76 -5.85 -11.59
N TYR A 171 21.74 -6.47 -12.76
CA TYR A 171 20.59 -6.44 -13.67
C TYR A 171 19.97 -7.85 -13.82
N PRO A 172 18.66 -7.97 -14.14
CA PRO A 172 17.69 -6.90 -14.39
C PRO A 172 17.32 -6.08 -13.14
N VAL A 173 16.79 -4.87 -13.33
CA VAL A 173 16.37 -3.98 -12.24
C VAL A 173 14.99 -3.38 -12.50
N LEU A 174 14.17 -3.29 -11.45
CA LEU A 174 12.87 -2.62 -11.48
C LEU A 174 12.94 -1.25 -10.78
N LYS A 175 12.75 -0.17 -11.55
CA LYS A 175 12.56 1.19 -11.02
C LYS A 175 11.09 1.39 -10.67
N ILE A 176 10.82 1.86 -9.46
CA ILE A 176 9.46 2.02 -8.95
C ILE A 176 9.30 3.40 -8.32
N ARG A 177 8.26 4.14 -8.71
CA ARG A 177 7.86 5.37 -8.01
C ARG A 177 7.18 5.04 -6.69
N ASN A 178 7.71 5.55 -5.58
CA ASN A 178 7.18 5.32 -4.25
C ASN A 178 5.83 6.03 -4.06
N ALA A 179 4.75 5.28 -3.87
CA ALA A 179 3.41 5.85 -3.66
C ALA A 179 3.28 6.70 -2.38
N LYS A 180 4.22 6.54 -1.44
CA LYS A 180 4.27 7.29 -0.17
C LYS A 180 5.10 8.58 -0.22
N ASN A 181 5.66 8.93 -1.38
CA ASN A 181 6.44 10.17 -1.55
C ASN A 181 5.58 11.42 -1.33
N THR A 182 4.31 11.38 -1.73
CA THR A 182 3.33 12.48 -1.63
C THR A 182 3.09 13.02 -0.22
N ASN A 183 3.64 12.38 0.83
CA ASN A 183 3.44 12.75 2.23
C ASN A 183 4.74 12.71 3.06
N GLY A 184 5.92 12.67 2.42
CA GLY A 184 7.21 12.54 3.12
C GLY A 184 7.37 11.23 3.91
N ARG A 185 6.65 10.16 3.50
CA ARG A 185 6.62 8.86 4.19
C ARG A 185 7.43 7.76 3.48
N SER A 186 8.10 8.10 2.38
CA SER A 186 9.16 7.29 1.75
C SER A 186 10.53 7.92 2.00
N PHE A 187 11.59 7.23 1.56
CA PHE A 187 12.97 7.71 1.62
C PHE A 187 13.41 8.46 0.33
N GLY A 188 12.48 8.63 -0.61
CA GLY A 188 12.73 9.24 -1.92
C GLY A 188 11.55 9.03 -2.86
N GLU A 189 11.60 9.69 -4.02
CA GLU A 189 10.58 9.57 -5.06
C GLU A 189 10.59 8.21 -5.73
N PHE A 190 11.77 7.70 -6.08
CA PHE A 190 11.96 6.41 -6.70
C PHE A 190 12.70 5.44 -5.79
N ARG A 191 12.59 4.16 -6.11
CA ARG A 191 13.43 3.08 -5.58
C ARG A 191 13.80 2.12 -6.70
N PHE A 192 14.93 1.45 -6.53
CA PHE A 192 15.38 0.40 -7.42
C PHE A 192 15.39 -0.95 -6.69
N VAL A 193 14.81 -1.96 -7.35
CA VAL A 193 14.74 -3.33 -6.85
C VAL A 193 15.51 -4.20 -7.81
N ASP A 194 16.62 -4.75 -7.33
CA ASP A 194 17.51 -5.64 -8.08
C ASP A 194 16.84 -7.01 -8.21
N LEU A 195 16.77 -7.50 -9.46
CA LEU A 195 16.14 -8.76 -9.84
C LEU A 195 17.16 -9.78 -10.39
N SER A 196 18.46 -9.56 -10.22
CA SER A 196 19.53 -10.40 -10.79
C SER A 196 19.48 -11.86 -10.35
N GLU A 197 18.97 -12.14 -9.15
CA GLU A 197 18.80 -13.51 -8.65
C GLU A 197 17.39 -14.07 -8.94
N VAL A 198 16.47 -13.26 -9.44
CA VAL A 198 15.10 -13.68 -9.73
C VAL A 198 15.09 -14.58 -10.96
N SER A 199 14.33 -15.68 -10.89
CA SER A 199 14.24 -16.63 -12.00
C SER A 199 13.76 -15.98 -13.29
N GLN A 200 14.25 -16.45 -14.44
CA GLN A 200 13.81 -15.95 -15.76
C GLN A 200 12.29 -16.05 -15.95
N ARG A 201 11.65 -17.11 -15.43
CA ARG A 201 10.18 -17.25 -15.44
C ARG A 201 9.51 -16.09 -14.72
N SER A 202 9.98 -15.72 -13.53
CA SER A 202 9.44 -14.60 -12.77
C SER A 202 9.75 -13.25 -13.44
N ILE A 203 10.91 -13.09 -14.08
CA ILE A 203 11.21 -11.89 -14.90
C ILE A 203 10.23 -11.75 -16.08
N LEU A 204 9.91 -12.85 -16.78
CA LEU A 204 8.92 -12.85 -17.86
C LEU A 204 7.53 -12.49 -17.33
N ALA A 205 7.11 -13.05 -16.19
CA ALA A 205 5.84 -12.71 -15.56
C ALA A 205 5.78 -11.22 -15.16
N ILE A 206 6.88 -10.66 -14.62
CA ILE A 206 7.00 -9.23 -14.33
C ILE A 206 6.81 -8.41 -15.61
N ARG A 207 7.48 -8.79 -16.70
CA ARG A 207 7.38 -8.09 -17.99
C ARG A 207 5.96 -8.11 -18.54
N LEU A 208 5.29 -9.26 -18.50
CA LEU A 208 3.89 -9.41 -18.91
C LEU A 208 2.96 -8.55 -18.04
N ALA A 209 3.14 -8.56 -16.72
CA ALA A 209 2.33 -7.75 -15.81
C ALA A 209 2.47 -6.24 -16.12
N LEU A 210 3.68 -5.76 -16.36
CA LEU A 210 3.92 -4.36 -16.73
C LEU A 210 3.30 -4.02 -18.10
N LEU A 211 3.35 -4.95 -19.07
CA LEU A 211 2.71 -4.76 -20.37
C LEU A 211 1.19 -4.59 -20.21
N HIS A 212 0.55 -5.47 -19.44
CA HIS A 212 -0.88 -5.41 -19.15
C HIS A 212 -1.29 -4.11 -18.44
N VAL A 213 -0.50 -3.69 -17.45
CA VAL A 213 -0.75 -2.45 -16.71
C VAL A 213 -0.58 -1.21 -17.58
N ASN A 214 0.43 -1.17 -18.46
CA ASN A 214 0.69 -0.04 -19.34
C ASN A 214 -0.26 0.00 -20.54
N LYS A 215 -0.82 -1.14 -20.93
CA LYS A 215 -1.84 -1.29 -21.97
C LYS A 215 -3.16 -1.74 -21.34
N ALA A 216 -3.60 -1.02 -20.31
CA ALA A 216 -4.80 -1.34 -19.55
C ALA A 216 -6.04 -1.36 -20.45
N ARG A 217 -6.73 -2.50 -20.47
CA ARG A 217 -7.90 -2.73 -21.33
C ARG A 217 -9.06 -3.40 -20.61
N THR A 218 -10.26 -3.27 -21.14
CA THR A 218 -11.44 -4.05 -20.72
C THR A 218 -11.43 -5.46 -21.34
N THR A 219 -12.41 -6.28 -20.96
CA THR A 219 -12.70 -7.58 -21.58
C THR A 219 -13.08 -7.45 -23.06
N GLU A 220 -13.64 -6.29 -23.44
CA GLU A 220 -14.02 -5.92 -24.80
C GLU A 220 -12.86 -5.25 -25.57
N ASN A 221 -11.65 -5.24 -24.98
CA ASN A 221 -10.41 -4.70 -25.55
C ASN A 221 -10.34 -3.16 -25.65
N ASP A 222 -11.27 -2.44 -25.01
CA ASP A 222 -11.27 -0.97 -24.95
C ASP A 222 -10.16 -0.46 -24.03
N SER A 223 -9.50 0.63 -24.43
CA SER A 223 -8.48 1.28 -23.59
C SER A 223 -9.13 1.98 -22.40
N VAL A 224 -8.59 1.77 -21.20
CA VAL A 224 -9.12 2.37 -19.97
C VAL A 224 -8.03 2.98 -19.11
N SER A 225 -8.43 3.81 -18.14
CA SER A 225 -7.51 4.28 -17.12
C SER A 225 -6.97 3.11 -16.29
N PHE A 226 -5.75 3.26 -15.74
CA PHE A 226 -5.19 2.27 -14.82
C PHE A 226 -6.09 2.07 -13.59
N GLU A 227 -6.69 3.16 -13.12
CA GLU A 227 -7.53 3.20 -11.94
C GLU A 227 -8.80 2.34 -12.13
N ASP A 228 -9.46 2.46 -13.28
CA ASP A 228 -10.63 1.64 -13.63
C ASP A 228 -10.23 0.18 -13.85
N TYR A 229 -9.17 -0.05 -14.61
CA TYR A 229 -8.60 -1.38 -14.83
C TYR A 229 -8.29 -2.10 -13.51
N TYR A 230 -7.60 -1.42 -12.59
CA TYR A 230 -7.22 -1.99 -11.31
C TYR A 230 -8.43 -2.29 -10.42
N GLU A 231 -9.48 -1.45 -10.45
CA GLU A 231 -10.70 -1.70 -9.67
C GLU A 231 -11.42 -2.95 -10.17
N VAL A 232 -11.55 -3.13 -11.49
CA VAL A 232 -12.17 -4.35 -12.06
C VAL A 232 -11.30 -5.57 -11.80
N LEU A 233 -9.97 -5.48 -12.00
CA LEU A 233 -9.01 -6.54 -11.71
C LEU A 233 -9.10 -7.00 -10.25
N ARG A 234 -9.18 -6.05 -9.31
CA ARG A 234 -9.35 -6.34 -7.89
C ARG A 234 -10.67 -7.06 -7.60
N LYS A 235 -11.77 -6.66 -8.24
CA LYS A 235 -13.07 -7.32 -8.11
C LYS A 235 -13.03 -8.73 -8.68
N ALA A 236 -12.42 -8.93 -9.85
CA ALA A 236 -12.20 -10.25 -10.45
C ALA A 236 -11.40 -11.17 -9.52
N PHE A 237 -10.28 -10.69 -8.99
CA PHE A 237 -9.49 -11.45 -8.02
C PHE A 237 -10.28 -11.78 -6.74
N SER A 238 -11.10 -10.84 -6.25
CA SER A 238 -11.95 -11.12 -5.09
C SER A 238 -13.01 -12.18 -5.36
N ARG A 239 -13.60 -12.20 -6.56
CA ARG A 239 -14.57 -13.23 -6.98
C ARG A 239 -13.89 -14.60 -7.04
N LEU A 240 -12.72 -14.68 -7.67
CA LEU A 240 -11.88 -15.88 -7.72
C LEU A 240 -11.59 -16.43 -6.32
N VAL A 241 -11.07 -15.59 -5.42
CA VAL A 241 -10.74 -15.99 -4.04
C VAL A 241 -11.97 -16.47 -3.28
N ASN A 242 -13.12 -15.80 -3.41
CA ASN A 242 -14.34 -16.21 -2.71
C ASN A 242 -14.88 -17.55 -3.23
N ARG A 243 -14.72 -17.83 -4.54
CA ARG A 243 -15.06 -19.13 -5.13
C ARG A 243 -14.16 -20.25 -4.61
N LEU A 244 -12.84 -20.00 -4.57
CA LEU A 244 -11.86 -20.99 -4.12
C LEU A 244 -11.89 -21.24 -2.60
N PHE A 245 -12.29 -20.23 -1.82
CA PHE A 245 -12.26 -20.29 -0.36
C PHE A 245 -13.55 -19.71 0.24
N SER A 246 -14.53 -20.58 0.48
CA SER A 246 -15.85 -20.22 1.02
C SER A 246 -15.81 -19.76 2.49
N ASP A 247 -14.84 -20.25 3.29
CA ASP A 247 -14.83 -20.04 4.75
C ASP A 247 -13.56 -19.36 5.28
N LYS A 248 -13.36 -18.08 4.92
CA LYS A 248 -12.26 -17.29 5.51
C LYS A 248 -12.72 -16.00 6.16
N ARG A 249 -12.69 -16.01 7.50
CA ARG A 249 -12.74 -14.84 8.38
C ARG A 249 -11.75 -13.72 7.99
N LYS A 250 -10.69 -14.06 7.24
CA LYS A 250 -9.76 -13.07 6.66
C LYS A 250 -9.63 -13.21 5.15
N LYS A 251 -9.92 -12.14 4.41
CA LYS A 251 -9.95 -12.10 2.95
C LYS A 251 -8.54 -11.99 2.36
N ILE A 252 -8.21 -12.88 1.42
CA ILE A 252 -7.01 -12.78 0.58
C ILE A 252 -7.24 -11.67 -0.45
N SER A 253 -6.23 -10.84 -0.69
CA SER A 253 -6.27 -9.77 -1.70
C SER A 253 -4.91 -9.63 -2.37
N LEU A 254 -4.81 -8.85 -3.45
CA LEU A 254 -3.52 -8.54 -4.07
C LEU A 254 -2.51 -7.96 -3.06
N TYR A 255 -2.98 -7.21 -2.06
CA TYR A 255 -2.12 -6.69 -0.98
C TYR A 255 -1.56 -7.79 -0.06
N THR A 256 -2.21 -8.96 0.00
CA THR A 256 -1.74 -10.13 0.74
C THR A 256 -0.46 -10.70 0.12
N TYR A 257 -0.30 -10.66 -1.22
CA TYR A 257 0.94 -11.06 -1.90
C TYR A 257 2.11 -10.17 -1.51
N ARG A 258 1.90 -8.84 -1.41
CA ARG A 258 2.93 -7.93 -0.89
C ARG A 258 3.32 -8.28 0.55
N HIS A 259 2.36 -8.67 1.38
CA HIS A 259 2.67 -9.14 2.74
C HIS A 259 3.47 -10.44 2.72
N GLN A 260 3.17 -11.34 1.79
CA GLN A 260 3.90 -12.60 1.63
C GLN A 260 5.33 -12.35 1.14
N CYS A 261 5.56 -11.47 0.16
CA CYS A 261 6.90 -11.02 -0.25
C CYS A 261 7.75 -10.60 0.96
N ILE A 262 7.21 -9.72 1.81
CA ILE A 262 7.90 -9.25 3.02
C ILE A 262 8.12 -10.40 4.02
N ALA A 263 7.18 -11.34 4.14
CA ALA A 263 7.38 -12.52 4.96
C ALA A 263 8.54 -13.38 4.44
N ASN A 264 8.63 -13.59 3.12
CA ASN A 264 9.71 -14.35 2.47
C ASN A 264 11.07 -13.68 2.72
N LEU A 265 11.18 -12.37 2.49
CA LEU A 265 12.41 -11.61 2.78
C LEU A 265 12.84 -11.73 4.25
N LYS A 266 11.89 -11.62 5.19
CA LYS A 266 12.17 -11.82 6.62
C LYS A 266 12.59 -13.25 6.95
N SER A 267 12.00 -14.25 6.29
CA SER A 267 12.35 -15.67 6.45
C SER A 267 13.78 -15.93 5.98
N ALA A 268 14.16 -15.30 4.85
CA ALA A 268 15.53 -15.27 4.33
C ALA A 268 16.49 -14.34 5.11
N LYS A 269 16.10 -13.87 6.31
CA LYS A 269 16.93 -13.01 7.18
C LYS A 269 17.42 -11.71 6.52
N THR A 270 16.69 -11.20 5.51
CA THR A 270 17.01 -9.90 4.90
C THR A 270 16.92 -8.79 5.95
N PRO A 271 17.91 -7.88 6.07
CA PRO A 271 17.87 -6.80 7.05
C PRO A 271 16.63 -5.90 6.88
N LEU A 272 16.10 -5.36 7.98
CA LEU A 272 14.87 -4.54 7.94
C LEU A 272 15.03 -3.26 7.09
N SER A 273 16.22 -2.66 7.08
CA SER A 273 16.55 -1.51 6.23
C SER A 273 16.48 -1.86 4.74
N HIS A 274 16.93 -3.06 4.37
CA HIS A 274 16.87 -3.56 3.00
C HIS A 274 15.43 -3.87 2.59
N ILE A 275 14.66 -4.52 3.47
CA ILE A 275 13.23 -4.72 3.24
C ILE A 275 12.53 -3.36 3.05
N ALA A 276 12.81 -2.38 3.91
CA ALA A 276 12.24 -1.04 3.81
C ALA A 276 12.59 -0.34 2.48
N ALA A 277 13.84 -0.49 2.01
CA ALA A 277 14.27 -0.02 0.70
C ALA A 277 13.47 -0.70 -0.43
N ILE A 278 13.46 -2.04 -0.47
CA ILE A 278 12.76 -2.86 -1.49
C ILE A 278 11.28 -2.47 -1.60
N VAL A 279 10.60 -2.27 -0.47
CA VAL A 279 9.15 -2.05 -0.47
C VAL A 279 8.75 -0.57 -0.38
N GLY A 280 9.70 0.37 -0.38
CA GLY A 280 9.42 1.81 -0.36
C GLY A 280 8.84 2.29 0.97
N HIS A 281 9.52 2.04 2.09
CA HIS A 281 9.20 2.56 3.42
C HIS A 281 10.27 3.55 3.89
N GLY A 282 9.87 4.73 4.35
CA GLY A 282 10.83 5.72 4.87
C GLY A 282 11.55 5.34 6.16
N ASN A 283 11.17 4.24 6.81
CA ASN A 283 11.86 3.67 7.97
C ASN A 283 11.72 2.14 8.05
N ASP A 284 12.62 1.53 8.80
CA ASP A 284 12.69 0.09 9.11
C ASP A 284 11.59 -0.39 10.09
N LEU A 285 11.11 0.47 10.99
CA LEU A 285 10.06 0.15 11.98
C LEU A 285 8.74 -0.27 11.32
N THR A 286 8.38 0.40 10.23
CA THR A 286 7.16 0.06 9.48
C THR A 286 7.26 -1.35 8.89
N ALA A 287 8.45 -1.78 8.47
CA ALA A 287 8.68 -3.11 7.94
C ALA A 287 8.57 -4.19 9.03
N SER A 288 8.96 -3.92 10.28
CA SER A 288 8.93 -4.89 11.36
C SER A 288 7.51 -5.19 11.87
N GLU A 289 6.67 -4.16 12.11
CA GLU A 289 5.42 -4.31 12.89
C GLU A 289 4.16 -4.61 12.06
N HIS A 290 4.04 -4.03 10.86
CA HIS A 290 2.76 -4.00 10.16
C HIS A 290 2.61 -5.08 9.07
N TYR A 291 3.72 -5.61 8.58
CA TYR A 291 3.76 -6.52 7.44
C TYR A 291 3.96 -8.00 7.83
N GLY A 292 4.05 -8.89 6.83
CA GLY A 292 4.15 -10.34 7.06
C GLY A 292 5.27 -10.70 8.05
N LYS A 293 5.07 -11.76 8.83
CA LYS A 293 6.06 -12.26 9.80
C LYS A 293 6.95 -13.32 9.13
N GLY A 294 8.24 -13.33 9.45
CA GLY A 294 9.21 -14.26 8.84
C GLY A 294 8.83 -15.74 8.96
N ARG A 295 8.23 -16.14 10.08
CA ARG A 295 7.71 -17.51 10.29
C ARG A 295 6.65 -17.98 9.28
N PHE A 296 6.05 -17.06 8.52
CA PHE A 296 5.09 -17.37 7.46
C PHE A 296 5.71 -17.25 6.06
N GLY A 297 6.98 -16.85 5.98
CA GLY A 297 7.71 -16.71 4.73
C GLY A 297 8.40 -18.01 4.34
N ARG A 298 8.66 -18.12 3.06
CA ARG A 298 9.42 -19.21 2.45
C ARG A 298 10.76 -18.60 2.05
N GLY A 299 11.82 -18.97 2.76
CA GLY A 299 13.16 -18.43 2.56
C GLY A 299 13.81 -19.04 1.33
N ASP A 300 13.17 -18.89 0.18
CA ASP A 300 13.58 -19.53 -1.07
C ASP A 300 14.73 -18.75 -1.72
N ALA A 301 15.52 -19.42 -2.55
CA ALA A 301 16.52 -18.79 -3.40
C ALA A 301 15.84 -17.87 -4.45
N GLY A 302 16.57 -16.86 -4.92
CA GLY A 302 16.10 -15.97 -6.00
C GLY A 302 15.15 -14.85 -5.56
N LEU A 303 15.31 -14.36 -4.34
CA LEU A 303 14.60 -13.17 -3.86
C LEU A 303 15.22 -11.89 -4.42
N VAL A 304 14.41 -10.84 -4.48
CA VAL A 304 14.87 -9.50 -4.86
C VAL A 304 15.85 -8.90 -3.86
N LYS A 305 16.78 -8.08 -4.35
CA LYS A 305 17.74 -7.35 -3.52
C LYS A 305 17.44 -5.86 -3.47
N ALA A 306 17.87 -5.23 -2.38
CA ALA A 306 17.81 -3.79 -2.21
C ALA A 306 18.98 -3.13 -2.93
N ASN A 307 18.72 -2.01 -3.60
CA ASN A 307 19.77 -1.10 -4.02
C ASN A 307 20.43 -0.45 -2.80
N THR A 308 21.75 -0.54 -2.65
CA THR A 308 22.48 -0.05 -1.47
C THR A 308 22.36 1.46 -1.29
N ILE A 309 22.31 2.22 -2.39
CA ILE A 309 22.06 3.67 -2.39
C ILE A 309 20.70 3.98 -1.74
N ASP A 310 19.67 3.18 -2.02
CA ASP A 310 18.33 3.38 -1.44
C ASP A 310 18.28 2.96 0.04
N VAL A 311 19.02 1.91 0.42
CA VAL A 311 19.18 1.53 1.83
C VAL A 311 19.75 2.67 2.66
N GLY A 312 20.75 3.40 2.13
CA GLY A 312 21.36 4.56 2.81
C GLY A 312 20.37 5.71 3.11
N LYS A 313 19.24 5.77 2.41
CA LYS A 313 18.19 6.80 2.62
C LYS A 313 17.15 6.37 3.67
N VAL A 314 17.13 5.10 4.09
CA VAL A 314 16.14 4.59 5.05
C VAL A 314 16.48 5.01 6.47
N LYS A 315 15.52 5.57 7.20
CA LYS A 315 15.69 5.92 8.61
C LYS A 315 15.70 4.67 9.49
N LEU A 316 16.76 4.49 10.27
CA LEU A 316 16.91 3.40 11.25
C LEU A 316 16.27 3.80 12.60
N LEU A 317 15.11 3.24 12.89
CA LEU A 317 14.30 3.54 14.07
C LEU A 317 14.00 2.29 14.91
N PHE A 318 14.21 1.08 14.37
CA PHE A 318 13.88 -0.16 15.07
C PHE A 318 14.71 -0.33 16.34
N ASP A 319 16.04 -0.24 16.24
CA ASP A 319 16.94 -0.41 17.39
C ASP A 319 16.74 0.69 18.44
N LYS A 320 16.44 1.92 18.00
CA LYS A 320 16.09 3.04 18.89
C LYS A 320 14.85 2.73 19.74
N LYS A 321 13.85 2.04 19.16
CA LYS A 321 12.64 1.63 19.89
C LYS A 321 12.90 0.46 20.83
N VAL A 322 13.65 -0.55 20.38
CA VAL A 322 14.02 -1.70 21.20
C VAL A 322 14.77 -1.20 22.44
N ASN A 323 15.80 -0.39 22.27
CA ASN A 323 16.58 0.17 23.37
C ASN A 323 15.74 1.02 24.33
N LYS A 324 14.76 1.78 23.82
CA LYS A 324 13.83 2.57 24.67
C LYS A 324 12.92 1.70 25.53
N ASN A 325 12.55 0.50 25.07
CA ASN A 325 11.76 -0.45 25.85
C ASN A 325 12.58 -1.23 26.88
N PHE A 326 13.92 -1.23 26.76
CA PHE A 326 14.84 -1.89 27.69
C PHE A 326 15.44 -0.94 28.74
N GLN A 327 15.17 0.37 28.66
CA GLN A 327 15.51 1.25 29.77
C GLN A 327 14.49 1.03 30.90
N PRO A 328 14.94 0.66 32.12
CA PRO A 328 14.04 0.57 33.26
C PRO A 328 13.40 1.94 33.47
N THR A 329 12.09 1.97 33.63
CA THR A 329 11.40 3.13 34.17
C THR A 329 12.05 3.45 35.52
N GLN A 330 12.85 4.51 35.56
CA GLN A 330 13.24 5.11 36.83
C GLN A 330 11.95 5.63 37.46
N ASN A 331 11.52 4.93 38.52
CA ASN A 331 10.43 5.34 39.39
C ASN A 331 10.82 6.58 40.18
#